data_AF-A0A6J4GP77-F1
#
_entry.id   AF-A0A6J4GP77-F1
#
_cell.length_a   1.000
_cell.length_b   1.000
_cell.length_c   1.000
_cell.angle_alpha   90.00
_cell.angle_beta   90.00
_cell.angle_gamma   90.00
#
_symmetry.space_group_name_H-M   'P 1'
#
loop_
_entity.id
_entity.type
_entity.pdbx_description
1 polymer ?
#
loop_
_entity_poly.entity_id
_entity_poly.type
_entity_poly.pdbx_seq_one_letter_code
_entity_poly.pdbx_strand_id
1 'polypeptide(L)'
;MQLRKEIEPQLDIAEKFYSEILKSITDYTNFCDKNGDEENIEYQKLEDKLHKLTGKDITQFNLWEWWEDEGVEVLSFRIALPAPPKVENITKAELSEIVCNRLECFDNWPTNRDQNDRSFEAQFFPYLDTYYHDFLRINFKRTYNYQKIFCTQKDKDKNSFELSDETKVDKLWNDGKF
;
A
#
# COMPACT_ATOMS: atom_id res chain seq x y z
N MET A 1 14.52 -14.07 2.21
CA MET A 1 14.63 -14.57 0.82
C MET A 1 14.45 -13.39 -0.12
N GLN A 2 15.01 -13.38 -1.33
CA GLN A 2 14.67 -12.32 -2.30
C GLN A 2 13.41 -12.69 -3.08
N LEU A 3 12.41 -11.80 -3.11
CA LEU A 3 11.22 -11.98 -3.95
C LEU A 3 11.56 -11.76 -5.42
N ARG A 4 10.79 -12.40 -6.32
CA ARG A 4 10.85 -12.07 -7.74
C ARG A 4 10.48 -10.61 -7.96
N LYS A 5 11.12 -9.97 -8.93
CA LYS A 5 10.90 -8.55 -9.28
C LYS A 5 9.43 -8.21 -9.58
N GLU A 6 8.66 -9.16 -10.09
CA GLU A 6 7.24 -8.94 -10.40
C GLU A 6 6.34 -8.87 -9.15
N ILE A 7 6.80 -9.39 -8.00
CA ILE A 7 6.08 -9.32 -6.73
C ILE A 7 6.46 -8.02 -6.00
N GLU A 8 7.72 -7.61 -6.10
CA GLU A 8 8.23 -6.40 -5.44
C GLU A 8 7.52 -5.12 -5.95
N PRO A 9 7.31 -4.11 -5.08
CA PRO A 9 6.77 -2.82 -5.49
C PRO A 9 7.68 -2.11 -6.50
N GLN A 10 7.09 -1.51 -7.54
CA GLN A 10 7.81 -0.78 -8.59
C GLN A 10 8.13 0.66 -8.14
N LEU A 11 9.02 0.78 -7.15
CA LEU A 11 9.40 2.06 -6.53
C LEU A 11 10.05 3.04 -7.52
N ASP A 12 10.79 2.55 -8.51
CA ASP A 12 11.41 3.39 -9.53
C ASP A 12 10.37 4.10 -10.42
N ILE A 13 9.21 3.48 -10.62
CA ILE A 13 8.09 4.09 -11.34
C ILE A 13 7.39 5.10 -10.44
N ALA A 14 7.17 4.74 -9.17
CA ALA A 14 6.57 5.63 -8.18
C ALA A 14 7.38 6.93 -8.04
N GLU A 15 8.70 6.83 -7.90
CA GLU A 15 9.62 7.97 -7.76
C GLU A 15 9.55 8.92 -8.97
N LYS A 16 9.43 8.38 -10.19
CA LYS A 16 9.31 9.19 -11.42
C LYS A 16 8.05 10.05 -11.43
N PHE A 17 6.91 9.53 -10.97
CA PHE A 17 5.63 10.24 -11.00
C PHE A 17 5.34 11.05 -9.74
N TYR A 18 5.98 10.70 -8.62
CA TYR A 18 5.71 11.25 -7.29
C TYR A 18 5.68 12.78 -7.27
N SER A 19 6.72 13.43 -7.81
CA SER A 19 6.84 14.89 -7.77
C SER A 19 5.73 15.61 -8.54
N GLU A 20 5.28 15.05 -9.67
CA GLU A 20 4.20 15.63 -10.46
C GLU A 20 2.85 15.46 -9.77
N ILE A 21 2.61 14.30 -9.16
CA ILE A 21 1.38 14.01 -8.41
C ILE A 21 1.29 14.92 -7.20
N LEU A 22 2.35 15.00 -6.40
CA LEU A 22 2.45 15.87 -5.23
C LEU A 22 2.14 17.31 -5.60
N LYS A 23 2.81 17.82 -6.64
CA LYS A 23 2.55 19.16 -7.14
C LYS A 23 1.10 19.35 -7.56
N SER A 24 0.49 18.39 -8.25
CA SER A 24 -0.89 18.52 -8.74
C SER A 24 -1.90 18.62 -7.59
N ILE A 25 -1.72 17.83 -6.52
CA ILE A 25 -2.60 17.88 -5.34
C ILE A 25 -2.39 19.17 -4.54
N THR A 26 -1.12 19.60 -4.38
CA THR A 26 -0.80 20.86 -3.71
C THR A 26 -1.31 22.08 -4.49
N ASP A 27 -1.17 22.10 -5.82
CA ASP A 27 -1.68 23.16 -6.68
C ASP A 27 -3.20 23.26 -6.61
N TYR A 28 -3.89 22.12 -6.55
CA TYR A 28 -5.35 22.06 -6.33
C TYR A 28 -5.76 22.62 -4.96
N THR A 29 -5.09 22.19 -3.89
CA THR A 29 -5.35 22.70 -2.53
C THR A 29 -5.19 24.23 -2.48
N ASN A 30 -4.10 24.74 -3.05
CA ASN A 30 -3.85 26.18 -3.16
C ASN A 30 -4.89 26.92 -4.01
N PHE A 31 -5.48 26.25 -5.00
CA PHE A 31 -6.56 26.81 -5.80
C PHE A 31 -7.85 26.93 -4.97
N CYS A 32 -8.23 25.86 -4.26
CA CYS A 32 -9.41 25.83 -3.40
C CYS A 32 -9.34 26.89 -2.29
N ASP A 33 -8.18 27.04 -1.65
CA ASP A 33 -7.98 28.06 -0.60
C ASP A 33 -8.21 29.50 -1.10
N LYS A 34 -7.96 29.74 -2.39
CA LYS A 34 -8.07 31.08 -3.00
C LYS A 34 -9.41 31.34 -3.66
N ASN A 35 -10.00 30.33 -4.29
CA ASN A 35 -11.13 30.49 -5.21
C ASN A 35 -12.36 29.67 -4.82
N GLY A 36 -12.21 28.67 -3.94
CA GLY A 36 -13.19 27.59 -3.76
C GLY A 36 -13.30 26.69 -5.00
N ASP A 37 -14.08 25.62 -4.89
CA ASP A 37 -14.43 24.71 -6.00
C ASP A 37 -15.79 24.07 -5.72
N GLU A 38 -16.83 24.88 -5.47
CA GLU A 38 -18.16 24.41 -5.05
C GLU A 38 -18.82 23.46 -6.06
N GLU A 39 -18.47 23.59 -7.35
CA GLU A 39 -18.97 22.74 -8.43
C GLU A 39 -18.07 21.52 -8.72
N ASN A 40 -16.98 21.34 -7.97
CA ASN A 40 -15.97 20.27 -8.14
C ASN A 40 -15.36 20.21 -9.56
N ILE A 41 -15.25 21.34 -10.25
CA ILE A 41 -14.73 21.40 -11.62
C ILE A 41 -13.22 21.16 -11.62
N GLU A 42 -12.48 21.82 -10.71
CA GLU A 42 -11.03 21.61 -10.62
C GLU A 42 -10.70 20.25 -10.01
N TYR A 43 -11.54 19.76 -9.09
CA TYR A 43 -11.44 18.41 -8.55
C TYR A 43 -11.50 17.35 -9.67
N GLN A 44 -12.51 17.42 -10.55
CA GLN A 44 -12.66 16.48 -11.66
C GLN A 44 -11.47 16.55 -12.64
N LYS A 45 -10.92 17.75 -12.89
CA LYS A 45 -9.72 17.91 -13.72
C LYS A 45 -8.49 17.26 -13.08
N LEU A 46 -8.34 17.38 -11.77
CA LEU A 46 -7.28 16.72 -11.02
C LEU A 46 -7.43 15.20 -11.10
N GLU A 47 -8.63 14.67 -10.84
CA GLU A 47 -8.92 13.23 -10.95
C GLU A 47 -8.59 12.70 -12.34
N ASP A 48 -9.08 13.36 -13.39
CA ASP A 48 -8.81 12.99 -14.78
C ASP A 48 -7.31 12.99 -15.11
N LYS A 49 -6.57 13.99 -14.61
CA LYS A 49 -5.13 14.10 -14.80
C LYS A 49 -4.40 12.93 -14.13
N LEU A 50 -4.71 12.67 -12.87
CA LEU A 50 -4.08 11.60 -12.09
C LEU A 50 -4.44 10.21 -12.65
N HIS A 51 -5.68 10.03 -13.12
CA HIS A 51 -6.12 8.81 -13.78
C HIS A 51 -5.31 8.56 -15.06
N LYS A 52 -5.14 9.57 -15.92
CA LYS A 52 -4.35 9.45 -17.15
C LYS A 52 -2.88 9.17 -16.89
N LEU A 53 -2.32 9.73 -15.81
CA LEU A 53 -0.91 9.56 -15.45
C LEU A 53 -0.62 8.16 -14.90
N THR A 54 -1.52 7.62 -14.06
CA THR A 54 -1.26 6.40 -13.28
C THR A 54 -2.05 5.17 -13.73
N GLY A 55 -3.10 5.37 -14.53
CA GLY A 55 -4.06 4.32 -14.90
C GLY A 55 -4.94 3.84 -13.75
N LYS A 56 -4.88 4.49 -12.57
CA LYS A 56 -5.66 4.09 -11.39
C LYS A 56 -7.03 4.72 -11.38
N ASP A 57 -7.99 4.04 -10.78
CA ASP A 57 -9.24 4.67 -10.34
C ASP A 57 -8.92 5.66 -9.22
N ILE A 58 -9.10 6.95 -9.48
CA ILE A 58 -8.72 8.00 -8.52
C ILE A 58 -9.79 8.21 -7.45
N THR A 59 -11.03 7.77 -7.70
CA THR A 59 -12.15 7.93 -6.76
C THR A 59 -11.96 7.19 -5.44
N GLN A 60 -11.01 6.26 -5.37
CA GLN A 60 -10.63 5.55 -4.14
C GLN A 60 -9.74 6.38 -3.20
N PHE A 61 -9.24 7.54 -3.65
CA PHE A 61 -8.34 8.40 -2.90
C PHE A 61 -9.05 9.69 -2.48
N ASN A 62 -8.90 10.10 -1.24
CA ASN A 62 -9.40 11.39 -0.77
C ASN A 62 -8.43 12.51 -1.17
N LEU A 63 -8.71 13.21 -2.27
CA LEU A 63 -7.86 14.32 -2.74
C LEU A 63 -8.17 15.66 -2.06
N TRP A 64 -9.27 15.74 -1.31
CA TRP A 64 -9.70 16.97 -0.65
C TRP A 64 -9.20 17.00 0.80
N GLU A 65 -9.62 16.06 1.66
CA GLU A 65 -9.31 16.06 3.10
C GLU A 65 -8.08 15.21 3.45
N TRP A 66 -7.06 15.22 2.59
CA TRP A 66 -5.84 14.41 2.77
C TRP A 66 -5.08 14.71 4.07
N TRP A 67 -5.35 15.86 4.70
CA TRP A 67 -4.76 16.26 5.98
C TRP A 67 -5.34 15.49 7.17
N GLU A 68 -6.49 14.84 7.03
CA GLU A 68 -7.07 14.00 8.10
C GLU A 68 -6.42 12.61 8.18
N ASP A 69 -5.70 12.21 7.12
CA ASP A 69 -5.01 10.94 6.99
C ASP A 69 -3.49 11.10 7.24
N GLU A 70 -2.65 10.59 6.34
CA GLU A 70 -1.19 10.51 6.46
C GLU A 70 -0.45 11.68 5.79
N GLY A 71 -1.18 12.68 5.30
CA GLY A 71 -0.63 13.85 4.61
C GLY A 71 -0.47 13.69 3.09
N VAL A 72 -0.20 14.80 2.42
CA VAL A 72 -0.15 14.89 0.96
C VAL A 72 1.01 14.08 0.37
N GLU A 73 2.12 13.96 1.08
CA GLU A 73 3.29 13.17 0.67
C GLU A 73 2.93 11.69 0.56
N VAL A 74 2.31 11.12 1.59
CA VAL A 74 1.93 9.70 1.60
C VAL A 74 0.83 9.42 0.59
N LEU A 75 -0.17 10.31 0.48
CA LEU A 75 -1.20 10.22 -0.56
C LEU A 75 -0.58 10.20 -1.97
N SER A 76 0.36 11.12 -2.24
CA SER A 76 1.03 11.21 -3.53
C SER A 76 1.83 9.96 -3.85
N PHE A 77 2.51 9.39 -2.86
CA PHE A 77 3.20 8.11 -2.98
C PHE A 77 2.23 6.97 -3.29
N ARG A 78 1.11 6.86 -2.55
CA ARG A 78 0.10 5.82 -2.75
C ARG A 78 -0.52 5.90 -4.15
N ILE A 79 -0.74 7.10 -4.69
CA ILE A 79 -1.21 7.28 -6.06
C ILE A 79 -0.13 6.90 -7.07
N ALA A 80 1.13 7.31 -6.84
CA ALA A 80 2.26 7.06 -7.74
C ALA A 80 2.66 5.58 -7.83
N LEU A 81 2.55 4.82 -6.74
CA LEU A 81 2.98 3.43 -6.68
C LEU A 81 2.09 2.52 -7.53
N PRO A 82 2.59 1.83 -8.56
CA PRO A 82 1.75 0.94 -9.37
C PRO A 82 1.02 -0.12 -8.54
N ALA A 83 -0.19 -0.49 -8.98
CA ALA A 83 -0.94 -1.57 -8.33
C ALA A 83 -0.22 -2.92 -8.47
N PRO A 84 -0.30 -3.81 -7.47
CA PRO A 84 0.34 -5.12 -7.55
C PRO A 84 -0.26 -5.96 -8.68
N PRO A 85 0.57 -6.70 -9.44
CA PRO A 85 0.07 -7.54 -10.51
C PRO A 85 -0.56 -8.84 -9.97
N LYS A 86 -1.36 -9.48 -10.81
CA LYS A 86 -1.70 -10.89 -10.64
C LYS A 86 -0.50 -11.74 -11.09
N VAL A 87 -0.03 -12.62 -10.22
CA VAL A 87 1.14 -13.47 -10.43
C VAL A 87 0.73 -14.94 -10.32
N GLU A 88 1.22 -15.75 -11.25
CA GLU A 88 0.99 -17.19 -11.24
C GLU A 88 2.12 -17.93 -10.52
N ASN A 89 1.82 -19.14 -10.03
CA ASN A 89 2.79 -20.04 -9.43
C ASN A 89 3.55 -19.42 -8.24
N ILE A 90 2.86 -18.64 -7.41
CA ILE A 90 3.42 -18.13 -6.16
C ILE A 90 3.77 -19.32 -5.26
N THR A 91 4.97 -19.32 -4.73
CA THR A 91 5.45 -20.38 -3.83
C THR A 91 5.10 -20.06 -2.38
N LYS A 92 5.00 -21.09 -1.54
CA LYS A 92 4.81 -20.91 -0.09
C LYS A 92 5.96 -20.10 0.54
N ALA A 93 7.17 -20.21 0.01
CA ALA A 93 8.33 -19.44 0.47
C ALA A 93 8.18 -17.94 0.18
N GLU A 94 7.68 -17.57 -1.01
CA GLU A 94 7.36 -16.18 -1.36
C GLU A 94 6.24 -15.61 -0.49
N LEU A 95 5.18 -16.37 -0.27
CA LEU A 95 4.12 -15.98 0.66
C LEU A 95 4.68 -15.77 2.08
N SER A 96 5.55 -16.66 2.56
CA SER A 96 6.17 -16.54 3.87
C SER A 96 7.05 -15.30 3.96
N GLU A 97 7.83 -15.00 2.92
CA GLU A 97 8.64 -13.78 2.88
C GLU A 97 7.77 -12.51 2.97
N ILE A 98 6.64 -12.47 2.25
CA ILE A 98 5.71 -11.33 2.32
C ILE A 98 5.15 -11.18 3.74
N VAL A 99 4.60 -12.26 4.30
CA VAL A 99 3.90 -12.21 5.60
C VAL A 99 4.86 -11.94 6.75
N CYS A 100 6.00 -12.63 6.79
CA CYS A 100 6.93 -12.57 7.92
C CYS A 100 7.90 -11.39 7.88
N ASN A 101 8.18 -10.82 6.69
CA ASN A 101 9.23 -9.79 6.57
C ASN A 101 8.76 -8.49 5.90
N ARG A 102 7.71 -8.53 5.08
CA ARG A 102 7.27 -7.34 4.31
C ARG A 102 6.04 -6.66 4.89
N LEU A 103 5.20 -7.39 5.62
CA LEU A 103 4.03 -6.84 6.32
C LEU A 103 4.33 -6.41 7.76
N GLU A 104 5.42 -6.89 8.37
CA GLU A 104 5.81 -6.47 9.70
C GLU A 104 6.38 -5.03 9.66
N CYS A 105 5.51 -4.07 9.89
CA CYS A 105 5.88 -2.67 10.05
C CYS A 105 6.12 -2.37 11.53
N PHE A 106 7.25 -1.72 11.83
CA PHE A 106 7.71 -1.16 13.12
C PHE A 106 8.68 -1.99 13.97
N ASP A 107 8.33 -3.18 14.49
CA ASP A 107 9.22 -3.85 15.47
C ASP A 107 10.42 -4.58 14.82
N ASN A 108 10.25 -5.04 13.58
CA ASN A 108 11.31 -5.59 12.74
C ASN A 108 11.83 -4.58 11.70
N TRP A 109 11.74 -3.28 12.01
CA TRP A 109 12.53 -2.27 11.31
C TRP A 109 13.98 -2.75 11.29
N PRO A 110 14.59 -3.01 10.12
CA PRO A 110 15.94 -3.52 10.09
C PRO A 110 16.84 -2.53 10.85
N THR A 111 17.33 -2.96 12.01
CA THR A 111 18.31 -2.24 12.85
C THR A 111 19.60 -1.92 12.08
N ASN A 112 19.74 -2.49 10.87
CA ASN A 112 20.84 -2.32 9.94
C ASN A 112 20.56 -1.32 8.80
N ARG A 113 19.43 -0.60 8.76
CA ARG A 113 19.30 0.52 7.81
C ARG A 113 20.12 1.71 8.28
N ASP A 114 20.83 2.34 7.35
CA ASP A 114 21.50 3.61 7.60
C ASP A 114 20.44 4.64 7.99
N GLN A 115 20.51 5.17 9.21
CA GLN A 115 19.59 6.21 9.70
C GLN A 115 19.72 7.52 8.90
N ASN A 116 20.77 7.64 8.08
CA ASN A 116 20.97 8.73 7.15
C ASN A 116 20.49 8.42 5.72
N ASP A 117 19.92 7.24 5.48
CA ASP A 117 19.33 6.91 4.18
C ASP A 117 18.11 7.80 3.94
N ARG A 118 18.25 8.71 2.97
CA ARG A 118 17.20 9.63 2.51
C ARG A 118 16.66 9.24 1.14
N SER A 119 16.88 7.99 0.72
CA SER A 119 16.31 7.48 -0.52
C SER A 119 14.78 7.49 -0.48
N PHE A 120 14.17 7.53 -1.66
CA PHE A 120 12.73 7.42 -1.82
C PHE A 120 12.18 6.14 -1.18
N GLU A 121 12.91 5.02 -1.34
CA GLU A 121 12.57 3.75 -0.71
C GLU A 121 12.59 3.85 0.82
N ALA A 122 13.63 4.44 1.42
CA ALA A 122 13.71 4.59 2.87
C ALA A 122 12.59 5.47 3.43
N GLN A 123 12.23 6.54 2.71
CA GLN A 123 11.15 7.44 3.10
C GLN A 123 9.78 6.74 3.11
N PHE A 124 9.48 5.93 2.10
CA PHE A 124 8.15 5.36 1.90
C PHE A 124 7.99 3.89 2.30
N PHE A 125 9.06 3.24 2.74
CA PHE A 125 9.03 1.87 3.25
C PHE A 125 7.92 1.61 4.29
N PRO A 126 7.66 2.51 5.28
CA PRO A 126 6.59 2.30 6.26
C PRO A 126 5.19 2.09 5.66
N TYR A 127 4.97 2.54 4.41
CA TYR A 127 3.67 2.56 3.74
C TYR A 127 3.52 1.46 2.67
N LEU A 128 4.49 0.54 2.59
CA LEU A 128 4.46 -0.57 1.64
C LEU A 128 3.57 -1.75 2.08
N ASP A 129 3.18 -1.80 3.35
CA ASP A 129 2.27 -2.79 3.90
C ASP A 129 0.97 -2.89 3.08
N THR A 130 0.44 -1.75 2.66
CA THR A 130 -0.79 -1.63 1.87
C THR A 130 -0.64 -2.30 0.51
N TYR A 131 0.51 -2.09 -0.17
CA TYR A 131 0.81 -2.76 -1.42
C TYR A 131 0.80 -4.28 -1.27
N TYR A 132 1.41 -4.80 -0.21
CA TYR A 132 1.45 -6.25 0.03
C TYR A 132 0.08 -6.81 0.42
N HIS A 133 -0.73 -6.09 1.18
CA HIS A 133 -2.11 -6.49 1.42
C HIS A 133 -2.94 -6.53 0.14
N ASP A 134 -2.77 -5.57 -0.76
CA ASP A 134 -3.40 -5.59 -2.08
C ASP A 134 -2.91 -6.75 -2.95
N PHE A 135 -1.61 -7.03 -2.93
CA PHE A 135 -1.03 -8.18 -3.62
C PHE A 135 -1.66 -9.48 -3.12
N LEU A 136 -1.78 -9.66 -1.80
CA LEU A 136 -2.41 -10.84 -1.20
C LEU A 136 -3.90 -10.91 -1.55
N ARG A 137 -4.62 -9.78 -1.53
CA ARG A 137 -6.05 -9.71 -1.89
C ARG A 137 -6.30 -10.13 -3.34
N ILE A 138 -5.41 -9.76 -4.26
CA ILE A 138 -5.50 -10.10 -5.69
C ILE A 138 -5.16 -11.58 -5.91
N ASN A 139 -4.06 -12.05 -5.32
CA ASN A 139 -3.47 -13.33 -5.65
C ASN A 139 -3.98 -14.50 -4.79
N PHE A 140 -4.45 -14.23 -3.57
CA PHE A 140 -4.98 -15.21 -2.62
C PHE A 140 -6.46 -14.98 -2.38
N LYS A 141 -7.21 -14.57 -3.41
CA LYS A 141 -8.59 -14.07 -3.29
C LYS A 141 -9.54 -15.02 -2.54
N ARG A 142 -9.31 -16.34 -2.61
CA ARG A 142 -10.18 -17.31 -1.92
C ARG A 142 -9.93 -17.39 -0.42
N THR A 143 -8.69 -17.18 0.00
CA THR A 143 -8.24 -17.39 1.38
C THR A 143 -7.97 -16.08 2.13
N TYR A 144 -7.68 -15.01 1.40
CA TYR A 144 -7.41 -13.69 1.98
C TYR A 144 -8.63 -13.16 2.74
N ASN A 145 -8.42 -12.85 4.01
CA ASN A 145 -9.39 -12.20 4.87
C ASN A 145 -8.65 -11.35 5.90
N TYR A 146 -8.70 -10.02 5.74
CA TYR A 146 -7.97 -9.11 6.61
C TYR A 146 -8.35 -9.29 8.09
N GLN A 147 -9.65 -9.25 8.39
CA GLN A 147 -10.15 -9.30 9.77
C GLN A 147 -9.86 -10.62 10.49
N LYS A 148 -9.78 -11.75 9.77
CA LYS A 148 -9.55 -13.07 10.37
C LYS A 148 -8.08 -13.47 10.43
N ILE A 149 -7.22 -12.80 9.67
CA ILE A 149 -5.81 -13.18 9.51
C ILE A 149 -4.88 -12.15 10.14
N PHE A 150 -5.17 -10.86 9.95
CA PHE A 150 -4.25 -9.77 10.29
C PHE A 150 -4.75 -8.87 11.43
N CYS A 151 -5.98 -9.06 11.93
CA CYS A 151 -6.47 -8.36 13.12
C CYS A 151 -6.42 -9.24 14.37
N THR A 152 -6.46 -8.60 15.54
CA THR A 152 -6.63 -9.26 16.83
C THR A 152 -7.89 -10.12 16.86
N GLN A 153 -7.75 -11.38 17.26
CA GLN A 153 -8.80 -12.37 17.42
C GLN A 153 -9.19 -12.51 18.90
N LYS A 154 -10.33 -13.15 19.17
CA LYS A 154 -10.75 -13.55 20.52
C LYS A 154 -10.86 -15.06 20.63
N ASP A 155 -10.31 -15.63 21.69
CA ASP A 155 -10.48 -17.05 21.99
C ASP A 155 -11.86 -17.34 22.61
N LYS A 156 -12.10 -18.62 22.97
CA LYS A 156 -13.37 -19.04 23.60
C LYS A 156 -13.63 -18.36 24.94
N ASP A 157 -12.57 -17.94 25.61
CA ASP A 157 -12.59 -17.29 26.92
C ASP A 157 -12.56 -15.75 26.80
N LYS A 158 -12.70 -15.22 25.57
CA LYS A 158 -12.66 -13.79 25.20
C LYS A 158 -11.31 -13.10 25.39
N ASN A 159 -10.21 -13.84 25.55
CA ASN A 159 -8.87 -13.27 25.55
C ASN A 159 -8.48 -12.87 24.13
N SER A 160 -7.84 -11.71 24.02
CA SER A 160 -7.32 -11.19 22.76
C SER A 160 -6.00 -11.87 22.39
N PHE A 161 -5.85 -12.28 21.13
CA PHE A 161 -4.59 -12.81 20.60
C PHE A 161 -4.43 -12.45 19.13
N GLU A 162 -3.20 -12.47 18.63
CA GLU A 162 -2.89 -12.35 17.21
C GLU A 162 -2.40 -13.69 16.67
N LEU A 163 -2.64 -13.94 15.37
CA LEU A 163 -2.09 -15.14 14.74
C LEU A 163 -0.58 -15.02 14.62
N SER A 164 0.14 -16.12 14.83
CA SER A 164 1.55 -16.19 14.43
C SER A 164 1.67 -16.07 12.91
N ASP A 165 2.81 -15.63 12.42
CA ASP A 165 3.03 -15.49 10.99
C ASP A 165 2.98 -16.83 10.26
N GLU A 166 3.47 -17.92 10.85
CA GLU A 166 3.34 -19.25 10.25
C GLU A 166 1.86 -19.63 10.09
N THR A 167 1.04 -19.28 11.08
CA THR A 167 -0.40 -19.51 11.03
C THR A 167 -1.08 -18.66 9.95
N LYS A 168 -0.65 -17.40 9.78
CA LYS A 168 -1.13 -16.52 8.70
C LYS A 168 -0.77 -17.11 7.33
N VAL A 169 0.48 -17.54 7.15
CA VAL A 169 0.97 -18.19 5.92
C VAL A 169 0.18 -19.45 5.62
N ASP A 170 -0.05 -20.33 6.60
CA ASP A 170 -0.78 -21.58 6.39
C ASP A 170 -2.24 -21.33 5.99
N LYS A 171 -2.91 -20.36 6.62
CA LYS A 171 -4.28 -19.98 6.28
C LYS A 171 -4.39 -19.42 4.86
N LEU A 172 -3.44 -18.58 4.45
CA LEU A 172 -3.40 -18.03 3.10
C LEU A 172 -3.06 -19.11 2.07
N TRP A 173 -2.08 -19.96 2.37
CA TRP A 173 -1.61 -21.03 1.48
C TRP A 173 -2.66 -22.11 1.26
N ASN A 174 -3.36 -22.54 2.31
CA ASN A 174 -4.44 -23.52 2.27
C ASN A 174 -4.11 -24.76 1.40
N ASP A 175 -2.99 -25.43 1.70
CA ASP A 175 -2.47 -26.56 0.93
C ASP A 175 -2.29 -26.29 -0.58
N GLY A 176 -1.97 -25.05 -0.94
CA GLY A 176 -1.80 -24.60 -2.32
C GLY A 176 -3.12 -24.26 -3.03
N LYS A 177 -4.23 -24.12 -2.30
CA LYS A 177 -5.56 -23.80 -2.83
C LYS A 177 -5.97 -22.40 -2.41
N PHE A 178 -5.50 -21.39 -3.14
CA PHE A 178 -5.72 -19.97 -2.87
C PHE A 178 -6.41 -19.20 -4.01
#